data_AF-E7ERZ2-F1
#
_entry.id   AF-E7ERZ2-F1
#
_cell.length_a   1.000
_cell.length_b   1.000
_cell.length_c   1.000
_cell.angle_alpha   90.00
_cell.angle_beta   90.00
_cell.angle_gamma   90.00
#
_symmetry.space_group_name_H-M   'P 1'
#
loop_
_entity.id
_entity.type
_entity.pdbx_description
1 polymer ?
#
loop_
_entity_poly.entity_id
_entity_poly.type
_entity_poly.pdbx_seq_one_letter_code
_entity_poly.pdbx_strand_id
1 'polypeptide(L)' 'MFVLVEMVDTVRIPPWQFERKLNDSIAEELNKKLANKVVYNVGLCICLFDITKLEDAYVFPGDGASHTKG' A
#
# COMPACT_ATOMS: atom_id res chain seq x y z
N MET A 1 7.92 18.84 13.21
CA MET A 1 6.83 18.16 13.95
C MET A 1 6.31 17.05 13.05
N PHE A 2 6.18 15.82 13.56
CA PHE A 2 5.66 14.68 12.81
C PHE A 2 4.35 14.23 13.43
N VAL A 3 3.42 13.75 12.61
CA VAL A 3 2.10 13.25 13.02
C VAL A 3 1.82 11.94 12.29
N LEU A 4 1.03 11.06 12.91
CA LEU A 4 0.49 9.87 12.25
C LEU A 4 -0.85 10.22 11.62
N VAL A 5 -1.07 9.73 10.39
CA VAL A 5 -2.30 9.93 9.64
C VAL A 5 -2.75 8.58 9.12
N GLU A 6 -4.01 8.24 9.39
CA GLU A 6 -4.65 7.04 8.86
C GLU A 6 -5.12 7.29 7.43
N MET A 7 -4.83 6.36 6.52
CA MET A 7 -5.17 6.43 5.11
C MET A 7 -5.64 5.07 4.64
N VAL A 8 -6.58 5.05 3.70
CA VAL A 8 -7.09 3.83 3.06
C VAL A 8 -6.73 3.86 1.60
N ASP A 9 -6.14 2.78 1.09
CA ASP A 9 -5.71 2.67 -0.28
C ASP A 9 -5.90 1.25 -0.85
N THR A 10 -6.01 1.14 -2.16
CA THR A 10 -5.97 -0.15 -2.86
C THR A 10 -4.58 -0.37 -3.42
N VAL A 11 -3.93 -1.44 -2.99
CA VAL A 11 -2.58 -1.81 -3.39
C VAL A 11 -2.66 -2.92 -4.42
N ARG A 12 -2.00 -2.72 -5.57
CA ARG A 12 -1.86 -3.71 -6.63
C ARG A 12 -0.54 -4.44 -6.47
N ILE A 13 -0.58 -5.74 -6.19
CA ILE A 13 0.60 -6.60 -6.13
C ILE A 13 0.71 -7.41 -7.42
N PRO A 14 1.79 -7.23 -8.20
CA PRO A 14 1.98 -7.99 -9.41
C PRO A 14 2.33 -9.46 -9.14
N PRO A 15 2.02 -10.39 -10.06
CA PRO A 15 2.18 -11.83 -9.83
C PRO A 15 3.59 -12.29 -9.47
N TRP A 16 4.62 -11.63 -10.01
CA TRP A 16 6.02 -11.97 -9.71
C TRP A 16 6.45 -11.60 -8.28
N GLN A 17 5.65 -10.85 -7.54
CA GLN A 17 5.88 -10.58 -6.12
C GLN A 17 5.16 -11.58 -5.20
N PHE A 18 4.36 -12.51 -5.73
CA PHE A 18 3.58 -13.47 -4.91
C PHE A 18 4.43 -14.46 -4.12
N GLU A 19 5.71 -14.61 -4.48
CA GLU A 19 6.69 -15.40 -3.71
C GLU A 19 7.09 -14.74 -2.38
N ARG A 20 6.84 -13.42 -2.24
CA ARG A 20 7.13 -12.66 -1.02
C ARG A 20 5.95 -12.70 -0.06
N LYS A 21 6.20 -12.40 1.21
CA LYS A 21 5.11 -12.20 2.16
C LYS A 21 4.25 -11.02 1.70
N LEU A 22 2.94 -11.19 1.77
CA LEU A 22 1.97 -10.19 1.32
C LEU A 22 2.20 -8.84 2.01
N ASN A 23 2.38 -8.84 3.33
CA ASN A 23 2.62 -7.62 4.11
C ASN A 23 3.88 -6.86 3.65
N ASP A 24 4.95 -7.58 3.33
CA ASP A 24 6.20 -6.95 2.86
C ASP A 24 5.98 -6.30 1.48
N SER A 25 5.25 -6.99 0.60
CA SER A 25 4.93 -6.48 -0.74
C SER A 25 4.00 -5.27 -0.66
N ILE A 26 3.00 -5.30 0.22
CA ILE A 26 2.09 -4.17 0.46
C ILE A 26 2.86 -2.97 1.04
N ALA A 27 3.71 -3.20 2.04
CA ALA A 27 4.51 -2.14 2.63
C ALA A 27 5.47 -1.50 1.61
N GLU A 28 6.08 -2.30 0.74
CA GLU A 28 6.93 -1.81 -0.34
C GLU A 28 6.14 -0.94 -1.33
N GLU A 29 4.99 -1.41 -1.80
CA GLU A 29 4.17 -0.67 -2.76
C GLU A 29 3.54 0.60 -2.16
N LEU A 30 3.12 0.58 -0.89
CA LEU A 30 2.64 1.78 -0.17
C LEU A 30 3.75 2.83 -0.01
N ASN A 31 4.96 2.41 0.37
CA ASN A 31 6.10 3.32 0.45
C ASN A 31 6.47 3.88 -0.93
N LYS A 32 6.47 3.08 -2.00
CA LYS A 32 6.68 3.59 -3.36
C LYS A 32 5.63 4.63 -3.77
N LYS A 33 4.38 4.43 -3.35
CA LYS A 33 3.25 5.30 -3.70
C LYS A 33 3.25 6.60 -2.93
N LEU A 34 3.57 6.58 -1.63
CA LEU A 34 3.38 7.71 -0.72
C LEU A 34 4.69 8.35 -0.25
N ALA A 35 5.79 7.60 -0.10
CA ALA A 35 7.01 8.17 0.45
C ALA A 35 7.54 9.30 -0.46
N ASN A 36 7.96 10.40 0.17
CA ASN A 36 8.44 11.60 -0.51
C ASN A 36 7.40 12.25 -1.45
N LYS A 37 6.10 12.02 -1.20
CA LYS A 37 4.99 12.70 -1.88
C LYS A 37 4.31 13.66 -0.92
N VAL A 38 3.86 14.80 -1.46
CA VAL A 38 3.02 15.76 -0.72
C VAL A 38 1.57 15.42 -1.00
N VAL A 39 0.83 15.04 0.03
CA VAL A 39 -0.61 14.78 -0.04
C VAL A 39 -1.36 16.05 0.39
N TYR A 40 -2.32 16.48 -0.42
CA TYR A 40 -3.12 17.67 -0.17
C TYR A 40 -3.86 17.58 1.18
N ASN A 41 -3.86 18.66 1.96
CA ASN A 41 -4.39 18.73 3.33
C ASN A 41 -3.76 17.77 4.36
N VAL A 42 -2.63 17.12 4.03
CA VAL A 42 -1.90 16.22 4.93
C VAL A 42 -0.46 16.69 5.12
N GLY A 43 0.30 16.84 4.03
CA GLY A 43 1.72 17.24 4.07
C GLY A 43 2.65 16.24 3.39
N LEU A 44 3.94 16.30 3.73
CA LEU A 44 4.96 15.42 3.18
C LEU A 44 4.94 14.06 3.90
N CYS A 45 4.68 12.99 3.14
CA CYS A 45 4.73 11.62 3.63
C CYS A 45 6.18 11.12 3.69
N ILE A 46 6.53 10.48 4.82
CA ILE A 46 7.91 10.04 5.10
C ILE A 46 8.01 8.53 4.88
N CYS A 47 7.26 7.76 5.65
CA CYS A 47 7.24 6.30 5.59
C CYS A 47 5.92 5.75 6.11
N LEU A 48 5.63 4.50 5.75
CA LEU A 48 4.59 3.70 6.39
C LEU A 48 4.94 3.45 7.85
N PHE A 49 3.97 3.64 8.75
CA PHE A 49 4.11 3.34 10.18
C PHE A 49 3.59 1.95 10.53
N ASP A 50 2.32 1.67 10.23
CA ASP A 50 1.67 0.38 10.50
C ASP A 50 0.51 0.14 9.52
N ILE A 51 0.11 -1.12 9.34
CA ILE A 51 -1.05 -1.54 8.55
C ILE A 51 -2.12 -2.04 9.53
N THR A 52 -3.16 -1.23 9.75
CA THR A 52 -4.19 -1.51 10.77
C THR A 52 -5.27 -2.47 10.28
N LYS A 53 -5.53 -2.53 8.97
CA LYS A 53 -6.55 -3.39 8.36
C LYS A 53 -6.10 -3.88 7.00
N LEU A 54 -6.42 -5.14 6.70
CA LEU A 54 -6.30 -5.72 5.35
C LEU A 54 -7.61 -6.43 5.04
N GLU A 55 -8.22 -6.06 3.93
CA GLU A 55 -9.40 -6.77 3.40
C GLU A 55 -8.97 -7.89 2.43
N ASP A 56 -9.93 -8.72 2.01
CA ASP A 56 -9.66 -9.82 1.11
C ASP A 56 -9.09 -9.32 -0.23
N ALA A 57 -8.01 -9.98 -0.66
CA ALA A 57 -7.40 -9.73 -1.95
C ALA A 57 -8.21 -10.40 -3.07
N TYR A 58 -8.44 -9.69 -4.17
CA TYR A 58 -9.05 -10.26 -5.37
C TYR A 58 -8.13 -10.14 -6.57
N VAL A 59 -8.19 -11.12 -7.47
CA VAL A 59 -7.42 -11.10 -8.71
C VAL A 59 -8.25 -10.39 -9.78
N PHE A 60 -7.70 -9.35 -10.39
CA PHE A 60 -8.39 -8.62 -11.44
C PHE A 60 -8.34 -9.42 -12.76
N PRO A 61 -9.50 -9.76 -13.37
CA PRO A 61 -9.53 -10.51 -14.62
C PRO A 61 -8.76 -9.78 -15.73
N GLY A 62 -7.79 -10.47 -16.36
CA GLY A 62 -6.98 -9.91 -17.45
C GLY A 62 -5.69 -9.21 -17.03
N ASP A 63 -5.55 -8.78 -15.77
CA ASP A 63 -4.29 -8.23 -15.22
C ASP A 63 -3.48 -9.30 -14.48
N GLY A 64 -4.17 -10.26 -13.84
CA GLY A 64 -3.54 -11.34 -13.07
C GLY A 64 -2.91 -10.89 -11.74
N ALA A 65 -2.77 -9.58 -11.52
CA ALA A 65 -2.34 -9.00 -10.25
C ALA A 65 -3.43 -9.15 -9.16
N SER A 66 -2.99 -9.25 -7.92
CA SER A 66 -3.89 -9.19 -6.76
C SER A 66 -4.06 -7.74 -6.31
N HIS A 67 -5.29 -7.39 -5.95
CA HIS A 67 -5.65 -6.08 -5.42
C HIS A 67 -6.16 -6.26 -4.00
N THR A 68 -5.50 -5.60 -3.06
CA THR A 68 -5.84 -5.65 -1.63
C THR A 68 -6.19 -4.24 -1.18
N LYS A 69 -7.34 -4.08 -0.51
CA LYS A 69 -7.67 -2.83 0.19
C LYS A 69 -7.06 -2.87 1.58
N GLY A 70 -6.33 -1.83 1.95
CA GLY A 70 -5.66 -1.68 3.24
C GLY A 70 -5.62 -0.23 3.71
#